data_AF-X1FSU8-F1
#
_entry.id   AF-X1FSU8-F1
#
_cell.length_a   1.000
_cell.length_b   1.000
_cell.length_c   1.000
_cell.angle_alpha   90.00
_cell.angle_beta   90.00
_cell.angle_gamma   90.00
#
_symmetry.space_group_name_H-M   'P 1'
#
loop_
_entity.id
_entity.type
_entity.pdbx_description
1 polymer ?
#
loop_
_entity_poly.entity_id
_entity_poly.type
_entity_poly.pdbx_seq_one_letter_code
_entity_poly.pdbx_strand_id
1 'polypeptide(L)' 'VLSTLTYREKRVLELRFGIAGGHPHTLEEVGKEFGVTRERIRQIEAKALRKLRYPTRSKKLRDYLE' A
#
# COMPACT_ATOMS: atom_id res chain seq x y z
N VAL A 1 -4.30 11.01 0.33
CA VAL A 1 -4.16 10.15 -0.89
C VAL A 1 -4.52 8.69 -0.61
N LEU A 2 -4.12 8.11 0.53
CA LEU A 2 -4.48 6.74 0.95
C LEU A 2 -5.99 6.48 1.06
N SER A 3 -6.81 7.51 1.29
CA SER A 3 -8.29 7.45 1.28
C SER A 3 -8.90 7.12 -0.09
N THR A 4 -8.12 7.18 -1.17
CA THR A 4 -8.57 6.88 -2.55
C THR A 4 -8.27 5.43 -2.98
N LEU A 5 -7.69 4.65 -2.07
CA LEU A 5 -7.44 3.22 -2.23
C LEU A 5 -8.59 2.42 -1.61
N THR A 6 -8.78 1.20 -2.09
CA THR A 6 -9.72 0.28 -1.42
C THR A 6 -9.21 -0.08 -0.03
N TYR A 7 -10.11 -0.50 0.87
CA TYR A 7 -9.75 -0.90 2.23
C TYR A 7 -8.59 -1.93 2.25
N ARG A 8 -8.63 -2.93 1.36
CA ARG A 8 -7.58 -3.95 1.26
C ARG A 8 -6.24 -3.35 0.79
N GLU A 9 -6.25 -2.49 -0.23
CA GLU A 9 -5.03 -1.82 -0.70
C GLU A 9 -4.44 -0.92 0.39
N LYS A 10 -5.28 -0.16 1.10
CA LYS A 10 -4.86 0.70 2.22
C LYS A 10 -4.23 -0.13 3.34
N ARG A 11 -4.91 -1.19 3.82
CA ARG A 11 -4.39 -2.05 4.91
C ARG A 11 -3.11 -2.77 4.52
N VAL A 12 -2.99 -3.28 3.28
CA VAL A 12 -1.74 -3.88 2.79
C VAL A 12 -0.60 -2.88 2.83
N LEU A 13 -0.81 -1.63 2.39
CA LEU A 13 0.24 -0.60 2.48
C LEU A 13 0.55 -0.19 3.93
N GLU A 14 -0.45 -0.07 4.79
CA GLU A 14 -0.25 0.27 6.21
C GLU A 14 0.64 -0.76 6.92
N LEU A 15 0.38 -2.06 6.69
CA LEU A 15 1.18 -3.14 7.27
C LEU A 15 2.56 -3.25 6.61
N ARG A 16 2.66 -3.10 5.29
CA ARG A 16 3.94 -3.20 4.57
C ARG A 16 4.92 -2.10 4.93
N PHE A 17 4.42 -0.87 5.11
CA PHE A 17 5.24 0.31 5.31
C PHE A 17 5.19 0.85 6.75
N GLY A 18 4.44 0.21 7.65
CA GLY A 18 4.32 0.64 9.04
C GLY A 18 3.64 2.01 9.23
N ILE A 19 2.88 2.48 8.24
CA ILE A 19 2.36 3.86 8.16
C ILE A 19 1.41 4.19 9.33
N ALA A 20 0.77 3.17 9.92
CA ALA A 20 -0.16 3.33 11.03
C ALA A 20 0.49 3.20 12.42
N GLY A 21 1.82 3.40 12.52
CA GLY A 21 2.55 3.31 13.80
C GLY A 21 2.94 1.90 14.21
N GLY A 22 2.86 0.94 13.29
CA GLY A 22 3.35 -0.44 13.47
C GLY A 22 4.70 -0.66 12.80
N HIS A 23 5.32 -1.81 13.06
CA HIS A 23 6.51 -2.23 12.34
C HIS A 23 6.16 -2.68 10.91
N PRO A 24 7.04 -2.46 9.92
CA PRO A 24 6.83 -2.94 8.56
C PRO A 24 6.83 -4.46 8.53
N HIS A 25 5.79 -5.05 7.95
CA HIS A 25 5.65 -6.48 7.74
C HIS A 25 6.14 -6.92 6.35
N THR A 26 6.64 -8.14 6.26
CA THR A 26 7.01 -8.79 5.00
C THR A 26 5.77 -9.18 4.18
N LEU A 27 5.95 -9.41 2.88
CA LEU A 27 4.87 -9.89 2.00
C LEU A 27 4.27 -11.23 2.47
N GLU A 28 5.07 -12.07 3.13
CA GLU A 28 4.60 -13.36 3.67
C GLU A 28 3.77 -13.18 4.93
N GLU A 29 4.18 -12.31 5.86
CA GLU A 29 3.41 -12.02 7.07
C GLU A 29 2.07 -11.37 6.73
N VAL A 30 2.07 -10.40 5.83
CA VAL A 30 0.82 -9.79 5.33
C VAL A 30 -0.02 -10.82 4.57
N GLY A 31 0.60 -11.74 3.83
CA GLY A 31 -0.12 -12.83 3.17
C GLY A 31 -0.86 -13.73 4.16
N LYS A 32 -0.18 -14.10 5.25
CA LYS A 32 -0.76 -14.89 6.35
C LYS A 32 -1.94 -14.16 7.01
N GLU A 33 -1.80 -12.87 7.31
CA GLU A 33 -2.86 -12.06 7.94
C GLU A 33 -4.13 -11.95 7.04
N PHE A 34 -3.93 -11.87 5.72
CA PHE A 34 -5.04 -11.76 4.76
C PHE A 34 -5.56 -13.11 4.24
N GLY A 35 -4.96 -14.23 4.66
CA GLY A 35 -5.29 -15.57 4.14
C GLY A 35 -5.03 -15.71 2.64
N VAL A 36 -4.01 -15.04 2.10
CA VAL A 36 -3.66 -15.09 0.67
C VAL A 36 -2.19 -15.38 0.47
N THR A 37 -1.83 -15.75 -0.77
CA THR A 37 -0.43 -16.00 -1.12
C THR A 37 0.41 -14.72 -1.10
N ARG A 38 1.71 -14.87 -0.88
CA ARG A 38 2.70 -13.80 -1.00
C ARG A 38 2.58 -13.04 -2.33
N GLU A 39 2.43 -13.76 -3.43
CA GLU A 39 2.30 -13.15 -4.76
C GLU A 39 1.04 -12.31 -4.89
N ARG A 40 -0.06 -12.73 -4.22
CA ARG A 40 -1.28 -11.93 -4.19
C ARG A 40 -1.07 -10.59 -3.48
N ILE A 41 -0.31 -10.56 -2.38
CA ILE A 41 0.04 -9.30 -1.70
C ILE A 41 0.91 -8.41 -2.60
N ARG A 42 1.92 -8.98 -3.26
CA ARG A 42 2.78 -8.26 -4.22
C ARG A 42 1.96 -7.60 -5.34
N GLN A 43 0.98 -8.32 -5.89
CA GLN A 43 0.08 -7.76 -6.92
C GLN A 43 -0.77 -6.59 -6.39
N ILE A 44 -1.30 -6.71 -5.17
CA ILE A 44 -2.10 -5.66 -4.53
C ILE A 44 -1.22 -4.42 -4.27
N GLU A 45 -0.01 -4.60 -3.77
CA GLU A 45 0.97 -3.54 -3.53
C GLU A 45 1.30 -2.80 -4.84
N ALA A 46 1.67 -3.54 -5.90
CA ALA A 46 1.97 -2.96 -7.20
C ALA A 46 0.77 -2.18 -7.79
N LYS A 47 -0.45 -2.71 -7.66
CA LYS A 47 -1.67 -2.04 -8.10
C LYS A 47 -1.94 -0.76 -7.31
N ALA A 48 -1.74 -0.79 -5.98
CA ALA A 48 -1.93 0.37 -5.12
C ALA A 48 -0.88 1.46 -5.43
N LEU A 49 0.40 1.10 -5.55
CA LEU A 49 1.47 2.02 -5.93
C LEU A 49 1.23 2.64 -7.30
N ARG A 50 0.76 1.85 -8.28
CA ARG A 50 0.40 2.37 -9.61
C ARG A 50 -0.72 3.42 -9.52
N LYS A 51 -1.73 3.19 -8.66
CA LYS A 51 -2.80 4.18 -8.43
C LYS A 51 -2.26 5.45 -7.78
N LEU A 52 -1.32 5.34 -6.84
CA LEU A 52 -0.72 6.50 -6.16
C LEU A 52 0.17 7.34 -7.09
N ARG A 53 0.86 6.69 -8.05
CA ARG A 53 1.72 7.35 -9.05
C ARG A 53 0.97 8.05 -10.18
N TYR A 54 -0.35 7.92 -10.26
CA TYR A 54 -1.11 8.52 -11.36
C TYR A 54 -1.11 10.07 -11.25
N PRO A 55 -0.90 10.82 -12.35
CA PRO A 55 -0.62 12.27 -12.32
C PRO A 55 -1.63 13.12 -11.54
N THR A 56 -2.92 12.77 -11.64
CA THR A 56 -3.99 13.48 -10.92
C THR A 56 -3.94 13.29 -9.41
N ARG A 57 -3.31 12.21 -8.92
CA ARG A 57 -3.12 11.90 -7.49
C ARG A 57 -1.72 12.25 -7.00
N SER A 58 -0.70 12.14 -7.85
CA SER A 58 0.70 12.46 -7.50
C SER A 58 0.95 13.96 -7.36
N LYS A 59 0.10 14.84 -7.92
CA LYS A 59 0.25 16.30 -7.74
C LYS A 59 0.24 16.70 -6.26
N LYS A 60 -0.66 16.12 -5.45
CA LYS A 60 -0.72 16.35 -3.98
C LYS A 60 0.40 15.68 -3.17
N LEU A 61 1.17 14.77 -3.77
CA LEU A 61 2.27 14.04 -3.13
C LEU A 61 3.65 14.62 -3.53
N ARG A 62 3.76 15.21 -4.74
CA ARG A 62 4.98 15.90 -5.18
C ARG A 62 5.29 17.11 -4.30
N ASP A 63 4.27 17.84 -3.87
CA ASP A 63 4.42 19.00 -2.97
C ASP A 63 4.96 18.63 -1.56
N TYR A 64 5.00 17.34 -1.20
CA TYR A 64 5.58 16.85 0.07
C TYR A 64 7.00 16.29 -0.08
N LEU A 65 7.55 16.24 -1.30
CA LEU A 65 8.89 15.75 -1.61
C LEU A 65 9.85 16.87 -2.07
N GLU A 66 9.40 18.13 -2.08
CA GLU A 66 10.24 19.34 -2.21
C GLU A 66 10.59 19.91 -0.83
#